data_AF-A0A1G6S933-F1
#
_entry.id   AF-A0A1G6S933-F1
#
_cell.length_a   1.000
_cell.length_b   1.000
_cell.length_c   1.000
_cell.angle_alpha   90.00
_cell.angle_beta   90.00
_cell.angle_gamma   90.00
#
_symmetry.space_group_name_H-M   'P 1'
#
loop_
_entity.id
_entity.type
_entity.pdbx_description
1 polymer ?
#
loop_
_entity_poly.entity_id
_entity_poly.type
_entity_poly.pdbx_seq_one_letter_code
_entity_poly.pdbx_strand_id
1 'polypeptide(L)'
;MTDIDPPRLKAPGPLAPATSGLLTRRNRAVKAATFAGLTPKGLMTDELIDFHRRPAAGRVGMTTHDMCMCAIYGGTHCVLDPKPANHPVPA
;
A
#
# COMPACT_ATOMS: atom_id res chain seq x y z
N MET A 1 23.93 -22.50 5.03
CA MET A 1 23.00 -21.86 4.08
C MET A 1 21.77 -22.74 4.05
N THR A 2 20.89 -22.53 5.04
CA THR A 2 19.86 -23.50 5.41
C THR A 2 18.69 -23.43 4.43
N ASP A 3 18.33 -24.61 3.93
CA ASP A 3 17.05 -25.02 3.36
C ASP A 3 15.99 -23.91 3.17
N ILE A 4 15.99 -23.31 1.97
CA ILE A 4 14.91 -22.46 1.46
C ILE A 4 14.01 -23.29 0.53
N ASP A 5 14.00 -24.62 0.60
CA ASP A 5 12.99 -25.36 -0.16
C ASP A 5 11.67 -25.27 0.61
N PRO A 6 10.69 -24.48 0.12
CA PRO A 6 9.42 -24.39 0.81
C PRO A 6 8.72 -25.75 0.73
N PRO A 7 8.01 -26.17 1.79
CA PRO A 7 7.21 -27.38 1.72
C PRO A 7 6.24 -27.28 0.54
N ARG A 8 6.12 -28.35 -0.25
CA ARG A 8 5.16 -28.40 -1.35
C ARG A 8 3.74 -28.23 -0.80
N LEU A 9 3.18 -27.03 -0.98
CA LEU A 9 1.82 -26.71 -0.56
C LEU A 9 0.80 -27.44 -1.44
N LYS A 10 -0.20 -28.06 -0.82
CA LYS A 10 -1.38 -28.65 -1.50
C LYS A 10 -2.37 -27.58 -2.01
N ALA A 11 -2.06 -26.30 -1.82
CA ALA A 11 -2.89 -25.16 -2.17
C ALA A 11 -2.72 -24.75 -3.64
N PRO A 12 -3.68 -24.00 -4.22
CA PRO A 12 -3.53 -23.43 -5.56
C PRO A 12 -2.24 -22.62 -5.65
N GLY A 13 -1.54 -22.74 -6.79
CA GLY A 13 -0.25 -22.09 -6.99
C GLY A 13 -0.33 -20.57 -6.83
N PRO A 14 0.79 -19.89 -6.53
CA PRO A 14 0.82 -18.44 -6.27
C PRO A 14 0.27 -17.57 -7.42
N LEU A 15 0.39 -18.05 -8.66
CA LEU A 15 -0.09 -17.36 -9.86
C LEU A 15 -1.52 -17.72 -10.25
N ALA A 16 -2.17 -18.66 -9.55
CA ALA A 16 -3.56 -18.99 -9.77
C ALA A 16 -4.47 -17.85 -9.26
N PRO A 17 -5.61 -17.57 -9.94
CA PRO A 17 -6.58 -16.58 -9.48
C PRO A 17 -7.06 -16.80 -8.04
N ALA A 18 -7.50 -15.71 -7.40
CA ALA A 18 -8.03 -15.76 -6.06
C ALA A 18 -9.07 -14.66 -5.81
N THR A 19 -10.14 -15.01 -5.13
CA THR A 19 -11.12 -14.06 -4.62
C THR A 19 -10.66 -13.51 -3.27
N SER A 20 -10.79 -12.19 -3.07
CA SER A 20 -10.74 -11.56 -1.75
C SER A 20 -11.95 -10.66 -1.58
N GLY A 21 -12.89 -11.07 -0.74
CA GLY A 21 -14.19 -10.40 -0.63
C GLY A 21 -14.90 -10.35 -1.99
N LEU A 22 -15.30 -9.15 -2.40
CA LEU A 22 -16.03 -8.91 -3.66
C LEU A 22 -15.14 -8.82 -4.90
N LEU A 23 -13.82 -8.94 -4.75
CA LEU A 23 -12.87 -8.78 -5.86
C LEU A 23 -12.24 -10.11 -6.26
N THR A 24 -12.30 -10.40 -7.55
CA THR A 24 -11.49 -11.47 -8.16
C THR A 24 -10.15 -10.90 -8.60
N ARG A 25 -9.06 -11.47 -8.08
CA ARG A 25 -7.68 -11.10 -8.42
C ARG A 25 -7.08 -12.11 -9.38
N ARG A 26 -6.26 -11.62 -10.30
CA ARG A 26 -5.58 -12.41 -11.33
C ARG A 26 -4.59 -13.45 -10.77
N ASN A 27 -4.06 -13.20 -9.58
CA ASN A 27 -3.15 -14.07 -8.85
C ASN A 27 -3.17 -13.76 -7.34
N ARG A 28 -2.38 -14.52 -6.57
CA ARG A 28 -2.25 -14.38 -5.11
C ARG A 28 -1.07 -13.52 -4.68
N ALA A 29 -0.35 -12.90 -5.62
CA ALA A 29 0.76 -12.01 -5.31
C ALA A 29 0.22 -10.65 -4.80
N VAL A 30 0.70 -10.22 -3.64
CA VAL A 30 0.32 -8.96 -3.00
C VAL A 30 1.59 -8.16 -2.72
N LYS A 31 1.67 -6.92 -3.21
CA LYS A 31 2.66 -5.97 -2.69
C LYS A 31 2.18 -5.52 -1.32
N ALA A 32 2.82 -6.06 -0.28
CA ALA A 32 2.52 -5.70 1.09
C ALA A 32 2.81 -4.22 1.36
N ALA A 33 2.05 -3.68 2.30
CA ALA A 33 2.14 -2.32 2.76
C ALA A 33 3.49 -2.09 3.45
N THR A 34 4.22 -1.08 3.02
CA THR A 34 5.53 -0.69 3.53
C THR A 34 5.67 0.82 3.43
N PHE A 35 6.31 1.47 4.40
CA PHE A 35 6.63 2.89 4.32
C PHE A 35 7.51 3.14 3.10
N ALA A 36 6.95 3.81 2.08
CA ALA A 36 7.64 4.02 0.81
C ALA A 36 8.54 5.27 0.84
N GLY A 37 8.40 6.15 1.85
CA GLY A 37 9.13 7.42 1.92
C GLY A 37 8.68 8.46 0.89
N LEU A 38 7.55 8.25 0.21
CA LEU A 38 7.05 9.06 -0.90
C LEU A 38 5.84 9.93 -0.53
N THR A 39 5.63 10.19 0.77
CA THR A 39 4.53 11.00 1.30
C THR A 39 5.06 12.20 2.09
N PRO A 40 5.79 13.15 1.46
CA PRO A 40 6.20 14.37 2.13
C PRO A 40 4.97 15.10 2.69
N LYS A 41 5.07 15.54 3.95
CA LYS A 41 3.95 16.18 4.69
C LYS A 41 2.71 15.28 4.86
N GLY A 42 2.86 13.97 4.67
CA GLY A 42 1.75 13.02 4.74
C GLY A 42 0.79 13.09 3.55
N LEU A 43 1.21 13.68 2.43
CA LEU A 43 0.36 13.85 1.24
C LEU A 43 0.63 12.76 0.19
N MET A 44 -0.42 12.40 -0.55
CA MET A 44 -0.29 11.56 -1.74
C MET A 44 0.49 12.31 -2.82
N THR A 45 1.46 11.65 -3.44
CA THR A 45 2.27 12.21 -4.52
C THR A 45 2.16 11.37 -5.79
N ASP A 46 2.47 11.96 -6.93
CA ASP A 46 2.59 11.24 -8.20
C ASP A 46 3.65 10.14 -8.12
N GLU A 47 4.75 10.38 -7.40
CA GLU A 47 5.80 9.38 -7.18
C GLU A 47 5.26 8.16 -6.42
N LEU A 48 4.41 8.36 -5.40
CA LEU A 48 3.75 7.27 -4.70
C LEU A 48 2.75 6.54 -5.59
N ILE A 49 2.00 7.25 -6.42
CA ILE A 49 1.09 6.64 -7.42
C ILE A 49 1.90 5.76 -8.36
N ASP A 50 2.97 6.28 -8.95
CA ASP A 50 3.84 5.57 -9.88
C ASP A 50 4.57 4.40 -9.20
N PHE A 51 4.91 4.52 -7.92
CA PHE A 51 5.42 3.41 -7.12
C PHE A 51 4.45 2.23 -7.06
N HIS A 52 3.14 2.44 -6.94
CA HIS A 52 2.15 1.35 -6.95
C HIS A 52 1.75 0.90 -8.37
N ARG A 53 1.81 1.80 -9.36
CA ARG A 53 1.59 1.44 -10.77
C ARG A 53 2.64 0.47 -11.30
N ARG A 54 3.90 0.60 -10.89
CA ARG A 54 5.01 -0.28 -11.32
C ARG A 54 4.75 -1.77 -11.00
N PRO A 55 4.49 -2.19 -9.75
CA PRO A 55 4.11 -3.57 -9.43
C PRO A 55 2.82 -4.03 -10.13
N ALA A 56 1.84 -3.13 -10.28
CA ALA A 56 0.58 -3.46 -10.96
C ALA A 56 0.80 -3.80 -12.44
N ALA A 57 1.67 -3.03 -13.13
CA ALA A 57 2.12 -3.31 -14.49
C ALA A 57 2.93 -4.61 -14.56
N GLY A 58 3.73 -4.91 -13.52
CA GLY A 58 4.40 -6.20 -13.30
C GLY A 58 3.46 -7.38 -12.97
N ARG A 59 2.15 -7.20 -13.16
CA ARG A 59 1.10 -8.20 -12.96
C ARG A 59 0.84 -8.62 -11.51
N VAL A 60 1.28 -7.88 -10.49
CA VAL A 60 0.87 -8.12 -9.09
C VAL A 60 -0.66 -8.03 -8.97
N GLY A 61 -1.28 -8.96 -8.23
CA GLY A 61 -2.73 -9.07 -8.12
C GLY A 61 -3.38 -8.00 -7.26
N MET A 62 -2.64 -7.45 -6.29
CA MET A 62 -3.10 -6.38 -5.40
C MET A 62 -1.91 -5.62 -4.79
N THR A 63 -2.02 -4.32 -4.64
CA THR A 63 -1.07 -3.47 -3.93
C THR A 63 -1.75 -2.87 -2.70
N THR A 64 -1.08 -2.85 -1.56
CA THR A 64 -1.61 -2.21 -0.33
C THR A 64 -0.72 -1.04 0.09
N HIS A 65 -1.34 -0.05 0.74
CA HIS A 65 -0.65 1.13 1.28
C HIS A 65 -0.47 1.02 2.79
N ASP A 66 0.61 1.59 3.31
CA ASP A 66 1.04 1.57 4.72
C ASP A 66 -0.06 2.06 5.67
N MET A 67 -0.60 3.24 5.42
CA MET A 67 -1.57 3.84 6.30
C MET A 67 -2.27 5.00 5.59
N CYS A 68 -3.59 5.09 5.73
CA CYS A 68 -4.34 6.31 5.41
C CYS A 68 -4.86 6.88 6.73
N MET A 69 -4.44 8.09 7.08
CA MET A 69 -4.85 8.76 8.31
C MET A 69 -6.23 9.41 8.09
N CYS A 70 -7.22 9.05 8.91
CA CYS A 70 -8.58 9.59 8.81
C CYS A 70 -8.76 10.97 9.47
N ALA A 71 -7.75 11.45 10.19
CA ALA A 71 -7.75 12.75 10.87
C ALA A 71 -6.33 13.33 10.88
N ILE A 72 -6.24 14.63 11.13
CA ILE A 72 -4.95 15.33 11.25
C ILE A 72 -4.37 15.09 12.63
N TYR A 73 -3.15 14.58 12.65
CA TYR A 73 -2.30 14.44 13.83
C TYR A 73 -0.95 15.10 13.57
N GLY A 74 -0.20 15.43 14.63
CA GLY A 74 1.06 16.18 14.54
C GLY A 74 1.97 15.69 13.40
N GLY A 75 2.26 16.59 12.44
CA GLY A 75 3.06 16.29 11.24
C GLY A 75 2.28 15.97 9.96
N THR A 76 0.94 15.91 10.00
CA THR A 76 0.06 15.72 8.82
C THR A 76 -0.77 16.96 8.52
N HIS A 77 -1.29 17.10 7.29
CA HIS A 77 -2.00 18.30 6.83
C HIS A 77 -3.38 17.95 6.24
N CYS A 78 -4.40 18.77 6.49
CA CYS A 78 -5.72 18.58 5.85
C CYS A 78 -5.64 18.91 4.38
N VAL A 79 -5.88 17.94 3.50
CA VAL A 79 -5.84 18.17 2.03
C VAL A 79 -6.85 19.25 1.59
N LEU A 80 -7.90 19.48 2.39
CA LEU A 80 -8.95 20.46 2.13
C LEU A 80 -8.69 21.84 2.78
N ASP A 81 -7.73 21.96 3.69
CA ASP A 81 -7.34 23.24 4.29
C ASP A 81 -5.99 23.68 3.72
N PRO A 82 -5.89 24.76 2.93
CA PRO A 82 -4.63 25.19 2.34
C PRO A 82 -3.62 25.78 3.34
N LYS A 83 -3.95 25.93 4.63
CA LYS A 83 -3.02 26.44 5.66
C LYS A 83 -2.02 25.39 6.13
N PRO A 84 -0.71 25.73 6.26
CA PRO A 84 0.32 24.79 6.68
C PRO A 84 0.04 24.15 8.05
N ALA A 85 0.49 22.90 8.21
CA ALA A 85 0.23 21.94 9.30
C ALA A 85 0.65 22.38 10.71
N ASN A 86 1.07 23.63 10.89
CA ASN A 86 1.51 24.21 12.15
C ASN A 86 0.37 24.93 12.90
N HIS A 87 -0.90 24.78 12.46
CA HIS A 87 -2.02 25.28 13.26
C HIS A 87 -2.19 24.36 14.48
N PRO A 88 -2.23 24.90 15.71
CA PRO A 88 -2.46 24.08 16.90
C PRO A 88 -3.81 23.36 16.76
N VAL A 89 -3.79 22.05 16.96
CA VAL A 89 -5.00 21.24 17.09
C VAL A 89 -5.65 21.67 18.42
N PRO A 90 -6.90 22.16 18.42
CA PRO A 90 -7.57 22.49 19.68
C PRO A 90 -7.68 21.23 20.55
N ALA A 91 -7.47 21.43 21.86
CA ALA A 91 -7.57 20.38 22.87
C ALA A 91 -8.95 19.72 22.89
#